data_AF-A0A819KFN1-F1
#
_entry.id   AF-A0A819KFN1-F1
#
_cell.length_a   1.000
_cell.length_b   1.000
_cell.length_c   1.000
_cell.angle_alpha   90.00
_cell.angle_beta   90.00
_cell.angle_gamma   90.00
#
_symmetry.space_group_name_H-M   'P 1'
#
loop_
_entity.id
_entity.type
_entity.pdbx_description
1 polymer ?
#
loop_
_entity_poly.entity_id
_entity_poly.type
_entity_poly.pdbx_seq_one_letter_code
_entity_poly.pdbx_strand_id
1 'polypeptide(L)'
;MSAEERNIIRLYLNKSHTMLEYGSGYSTLYFSQFVNAYYSIEHNEQWYKTVKSLIDQSPIISLIIKKYILIPINPGYKGWKGGFSEGNKIQFHDYIHAVHSLNVRKFD
;
A
#
# COMPACT_ATOMS: atom_id res chain seq x y z
N MET A 1 -3.89 14.03 3.16
CA MET A 1 -4.70 14.08 1.92
C MET A 1 -6.00 14.82 2.20
N SER A 2 -6.27 15.89 1.47
CA SER A 2 -7.50 16.68 1.59
C SER A 2 -8.70 15.91 1.01
N ALA A 3 -9.91 16.45 1.17
CA ALA A 3 -11.11 15.85 0.60
C ALA A 3 -11.12 15.93 -0.94
N GLU A 4 -10.60 17.03 -1.48
CA GLU A 4 -10.47 17.32 -2.90
C GLU A 4 -9.51 16.33 -3.57
N GLU A 5 -8.32 16.13 -2.99
CA GLU A 5 -7.34 15.14 -3.47
C GLU A 5 -7.92 13.72 -3.47
N ARG A 6 -8.62 13.34 -2.39
CA ARG A 6 -9.31 12.04 -2.32
C ARG A 6 -10.36 11.90 -3.41
N ASN A 7 -11.13 12.95 -3.67
CA ASN A 7 -12.21 12.91 -4.64
C ASN A 7 -11.67 12.80 -6.07
N ILE A 8 -10.56 13.47 -6.39
CA ILE A 8 -9.90 13.34 -7.70
C ILE A 8 -9.53 11.88 -7.95
N ILE A 9 -8.85 11.21 -7.02
CA ILE A 9 -8.48 9.80 -7.18
C ILE A 9 -9.74 8.94 -7.35
N ARG A 10 -10.73 9.12 -6.47
CA ARG A 10 -11.99 8.35 -6.48
C ARG A 10 -12.74 8.44 -7.81
N LEU A 11 -12.72 9.59 -8.50
CA LEU A 11 -13.41 9.79 -9.78
C LEU A 11 -12.89 8.86 -10.88
N TYR A 12 -11.64 8.39 -10.78
CA TYR A 12 -11.03 7.47 -11.74
C TYR A 12 -11.04 6.00 -11.27
N LEU A 13 -11.65 5.69 -10.12
CA LEU A 13 -11.75 4.31 -9.63
C LEU A 13 -13.11 3.70 -9.94
N ASN A 14 -13.11 2.43 -10.35
CA ASN A 14 -14.35 1.67 -10.52
C ASN A 14 -14.12 0.17 -10.27
N LYS A 15 -15.21 -0.59 -10.28
CA LYS A 15 -15.26 -2.03 -9.96
C LYS A 15 -14.66 -2.96 -11.01
N SER A 16 -14.06 -2.47 -12.09
CA SER A 16 -13.21 -3.29 -12.97
C SER A 16 -11.71 -3.15 -12.65
N HIS A 17 -11.33 -2.13 -11.87
CA HIS A 17 -9.93 -1.80 -11.64
C HIS A 17 -9.23 -2.72 -10.64
N THR A 18 -7.94 -2.89 -10.86
CA THR A 18 -6.99 -3.52 -9.93
C THR A 18 -5.96 -2.48 -9.47
N MET A 19 -6.00 -2.11 -8.19
CA MET A 19 -5.18 -1.02 -7.66
C MET A 19 -3.94 -1.56 -6.92
N LEU A 20 -2.80 -0.91 -7.16
CA LEU A 20 -1.57 -1.05 -6.37
C LEU A 20 -1.32 0.21 -5.57
N GLU A 21 -0.94 0.04 -4.32
CA GLU A 21 -0.50 1.10 -3.43
C GLU A 21 0.91 0.80 -2.90
N TYR A 22 1.76 1.83 -2.89
CA TYR A 22 3.02 1.85 -2.15
C TYR A 22 2.85 2.76 -0.95
N GLY A 23 2.97 2.21 0.26
CA GLY A 23 2.69 2.89 1.51
C GLY A 23 1.22 2.78 1.87
N SER A 24 0.94 2.00 2.90
CA SER A 24 -0.42 1.68 3.35
C SER A 24 -0.98 2.73 4.31
N GLY A 25 -2.28 2.72 4.56
CA GLY A 25 -2.89 3.57 5.57
C GLY A 25 -4.42 3.64 5.47
N TYR A 26 -4.97 4.78 5.85
CA TYR A 26 -6.41 5.04 5.66
C TYR A 26 -6.81 5.08 4.19
N SER A 27 -5.88 5.39 3.28
CA SER A 27 -6.06 5.26 1.83
C SER A 27 -6.36 3.81 1.43
N THR A 28 -5.68 2.82 2.02
CA THR A 28 -5.95 1.40 1.80
C THR A 28 -7.40 1.04 2.15
N LEU A 29 -7.89 1.51 3.30
CA LEU A 29 -9.26 1.26 3.76
C LEU A 29 -10.30 1.99 2.92
N TYR A 30 -10.01 3.23 2.51
CA TYR A 30 -10.94 4.07 1.76
C TYR A 30 -11.03 3.66 0.29
N PHE A 31 -9.89 3.56 -0.42
CA PHE A 31 -9.89 3.35 -1.86
C PHE A 31 -10.20 1.91 -2.28
N SER A 32 -9.88 0.91 -1.44
CA SER A 32 -10.24 -0.48 -1.71
C SER A 32 -11.74 -0.66 -1.96
N GLN A 33 -12.58 0.12 -1.29
CA GLN A 33 -14.03 0.07 -1.44
C GLN A 33 -14.52 0.46 -2.84
N PHE A 34 -13.70 1.06 -3.69
CA PHE A 34 -14.10 1.51 -5.04
C PHE A 34 -13.57 0.62 -6.17
N VAL A 35 -12.74 -0.38 -5.87
CA VAL A 35 -12.12 -1.26 -6.88
C VAL A 35 -12.54 -2.73 -6.70
N ASN A 36 -12.11 -3.60 -7.61
CA ASN A 36 -12.34 -5.05 -7.54
C ASN A 36 -11.26 -5.77 -6.72
N ALA A 37 -10.02 -5.37 -6.92
CA ALA A 37 -8.87 -5.96 -6.25
C ALA A 37 -7.90 -4.86 -5.82
N TYR A 38 -7.39 -5.00 -4.59
CA TYR A 38 -6.47 -4.04 -4.01
C TYR A 38 -5.21 -4.74 -3.51
N TYR A 39 -4.07 -4.17 -3.80
CA TYR A 39 -2.76 -4.64 -3.38
C TYR A 39 -2.01 -3.49 -2.73
N SER A 40 -1.35 -3.75 -1.60
CA SER A 40 -0.57 -2.72 -0.90
C SER A 40 0.76 -3.30 -0.44
N ILE A 41 1.82 -2.50 -0.55
CA ILE A 41 3.18 -2.84 -0.11
C ILE A 41 3.59 -1.79 0.93
N GLU A 42 3.99 -2.24 2.12
CA GLU A 42 4.39 -1.39 3.25
C GLU A 42 5.82 -1.70 3.67
N HIS A 43 6.57 -0.67 4.07
CA HIS A 43 7.94 -0.81 4.56
C HIS A 43 8.07 -0.63 6.07
N ASN A 44 7.14 0.09 6.68
CA ASN A 44 7.14 0.32 8.11
C ASN A 44 6.38 -0.81 8.82
N GLU A 45 7.11 -1.67 9.53
CA GLU A 45 6.52 -2.85 10.18
C GLU A 45 5.45 -2.50 11.23
N GLN A 46 5.69 -1.46 12.04
CA GLN A 46 4.76 -1.08 13.08
C GLN A 46 3.45 -0.57 12.47
N TRP A 47 3.56 0.27 11.45
CA TRP A 47 2.42 0.77 10.71
C TRP A 47 1.69 -0.34 9.95
N TYR A 48 2.45 -1.28 9.38
CA TYR A 48 1.89 -2.46 8.73
C TYR A 48 0.93 -3.21 9.64
N LYS A 49 1.36 -3.48 10.88
CA LYS A 49 0.55 -4.17 11.90
C LYS A 49 -0.71 -3.38 12.26
N THR A 50 -0.60 -2.06 12.40
CA THR A 50 -1.75 -1.18 12.66
C THR A 50 -2.78 -1.27 11.55
N VAL A 51 -2.37 -1.08 10.29
CA VAL A 51 -3.29 -1.12 9.14
C VAL A 51 -3.84 -2.52 8.93
N LYS A 52 -3.04 -3.58 9.13
CA LYS A 52 -3.51 -4.98 9.05
C LYS A 52 -4.65 -5.24 10.03
N SER A 53 -4.53 -4.76 11.27
CA SER A 53 -5.60 -4.87 12.26
C SER A 53 -6.88 -4.18 11.80
N LEU A 54 -6.78 -2.99 11.19
CA LEU A 54 -7.96 -2.28 10.66
C LEU A 54 -8.60 -3.00 9.47
N ILE A 55 -7.79 -3.62 8.60
CA ILE A 55 -8.27 -4.45 7.50
C ILE A 55 -9.05 -5.65 8.06
N ASP A 56 -8.48 -6.34 9.05
CA ASP A 56 -9.03 -7.57 9.62
C ASP A 56 -10.33 -7.35 10.40
N GLN A 57 -10.54 -6.13 10.92
CA GLN A 57 -11.80 -5.72 11.54
C GLN A 57 -12.95 -5.55 10.54
N SER A 58 -12.67 -5.48 9.24
CA SER A 58 -13.68 -5.34 8.18
C SER A 58 -13.64 -6.53 7.22
N PRO A 59 -14.61 -7.47 7.33
CA PRO A 59 -14.70 -8.62 6.43
C PRO A 59 -14.78 -8.23 4.95
N ILE A 60 -15.49 -7.13 4.64
CA ILE A 60 -15.63 -6.64 3.27
C ILE A 60 -14.28 -6.17 2.71
N ILE A 61 -13.54 -5.37 3.48
CA ILE A 61 -12.22 -4.88 3.05
C ILE A 61 -11.23 -6.04 2.93
N SER A 62 -11.25 -6.97 3.88
CA SER A 62 -10.42 -8.17 3.86
C SER A 62 -10.62 -9.03 2.61
N LEU A 63 -11.84 -9.08 2.04
CA LEU A 63 -12.11 -9.80 0.78
C LEU A 63 -11.59 -9.08 -0.47
N ILE A 64 -11.53 -7.74 -0.44
CA ILE A 64 -11.07 -6.92 -1.57
C ILE A 64 -9.54 -6.88 -1.64
N ILE A 65 -8.89 -6.77 -0.49
CA ILE A 65 -7.42 -6.74 -0.40
C ILE A 65 -6.87 -8.13 -0.69
N LYS A 66 -6.27 -8.29 -1.87
CA LYS A 66 -5.78 -9.59 -2.36
C LYS A 66 -4.42 -9.94 -1.79
N LYS A 67 -3.53 -8.94 -1.64
CA LYS A 67 -2.24 -9.12 -0.98
C LYS A 67 -1.81 -7.83 -0.31
N TYR A 68 -1.36 -7.97 0.92
CA TYR A 68 -0.79 -6.88 1.71
C TYR A 68 0.59 -7.34 2.19
N ILE A 69 1.65 -6.74 1.64
CA ILE A 69 3.03 -7.21 1.81
C ILE A 69 3.79 -6.24 2.70
N LEU A 70 4.52 -6.80 3.67
CA LEU A 70 5.54 -6.08 4.42
C LEU A 70 6.92 -6.35 3.80
N ILE A 71 7.63 -5.28 3.43
CA ILE A 71 9.06 -5.32 3.07
C ILE A 71 9.79 -4.37 4.02
N PRO A 72 10.23 -4.85 5.20
CA PRO A 72 10.66 -3.98 6.27
C PRO A 72 11.94 -3.23 5.89
N ILE A 73 11.92 -1.91 6.04
CA ILE A 73 13.12 -1.07 5.90
C ILE A 73 13.30 -0.31 7.21
N ASN A 74 14.30 -0.74 7.98
CA ASN A 74 14.57 -0.17 9.28
C ASN A 74 15.52 1.03 9.18
N PRO A 75 15.36 2.06 10.03
CA PRO A 75 16.38 3.08 10.19
C PRO A 75 17.77 2.45 10.44
N GLY A 76 18.80 3.00 9.82
CA GLY A 76 20.15 2.46 9.79
C GLY A 76 20.41 1.47 8.65
N TYR A 77 19.38 0.90 8.01
CA TYR A 77 19.57 -0.01 6.88
C TYR A 77 20.23 0.70 5.71
N LYS A 78 21.44 0.25 5.36
CA LYS A 78 22.30 0.87 4.33
C LYS A 78 22.39 2.40 4.46
N GLY A 79 22.39 2.90 5.70
CA GLY A 79 22.54 4.33 6.01
C GLY A 79 21.28 5.19 5.88
N TRP A 80 20.08 4.61 5.69
CA TRP A 80 18.84 5.40 5.71
C TRP A 80 18.57 5.91 7.13
N LYS A 81 18.26 7.20 7.29
CA LYS A 81 18.10 7.79 8.63
C LYS A 81 16.73 7.50 9.26
N GLY A 82 15.78 6.95 8.50
CA GLY A 82 14.43 6.66 8.98
C GLY A 82 13.49 7.86 8.91
N GLY A 83 12.24 7.65 9.32
CA GLY A 83 11.22 8.70 9.37
C GLY A 83 10.99 9.37 8.01
N PHE A 84 10.97 10.70 7.99
CA PHE A 84 10.80 11.50 6.78
C PHE A 84 12.11 11.78 6.02
N SER A 85 13.22 11.13 6.38
CA SER A 85 14.47 11.31 5.65
C SER A 85 14.39 10.66 4.27
N GLU A 86 15.03 11.30 3.28
CA GLU A 86 15.11 10.76 1.94
C GLU A 86 15.82 9.41 1.93
N GLY A 87 15.15 8.41 1.34
CA GLY A 87 15.74 7.12 1.00
C GLY A 87 16.30 7.12 -0.42
N ASN A 88 17.11 6.12 -0.73
CA ASN A 88 17.59 5.90 -2.10
C ASN A 88 17.22 4.50 -2.62
N LYS A 89 17.42 4.30 -3.93
CA LYS A 89 17.09 3.04 -4.62
C LYS A 89 17.80 1.82 -4.03
N ILE A 90 19.01 1.97 -3.49
CA ILE A 90 19.78 0.86 -2.90
C ILE A 90 19.17 0.41 -1.56
N GLN A 91 18.68 1.38 -0.78
CA GLN A 91 18.01 1.15 0.51
C GLN A 91 16.62 0.55 0.30
N PHE A 92 15.86 1.02 -0.69
CA PHE A 92 14.48 0.62 -0.95
C PHE A 92 14.32 -0.41 -2.06
N HIS A 93 15.40 -1.08 -2.47
CA HIS A 93 15.41 -1.97 -3.64
C HIS A 93 14.29 -3.03 -3.58
N ASP A 94 14.26 -3.83 -2.51
CA ASP A 94 13.28 -4.92 -2.38
C ASP A 94 11.86 -4.40 -2.26
N TYR A 95 11.66 -3.26 -1.59
CA TYR A 95 10.35 -2.62 -1.45
C TYR A 95 9.81 -2.18 -2.80
N ILE A 96 10.63 -1.51 -3.61
CA ILE A 96 10.27 -1.06 -4.96
C ILE A 96 9.92 -2.26 -5.85
N HIS A 97 10.71 -3.34 -5.78
CA HIS A 97 10.56 -4.51 -6.64
C HIS A 97 9.56 -5.56 -6.14
N ALA A 98 9.00 -5.40 -4.94
CA ALA A 98 8.03 -6.35 -4.37
C ALA A 98 6.75 -6.51 -5.21
N VAL A 99 6.42 -5.53 -6.06
CA VAL A 99 5.34 -5.62 -7.05
C VAL A 99 5.48 -6.84 -7.97
N HIS A 100 6.70 -7.26 -8.31
CA HIS A 100 6.93 -8.41 -9.17
C HIS A 100 6.49 -9.73 -8.50
N SER A 101 6.42 -9.78 -7.17
CA SER A 101 5.93 -10.95 -6.42
C SER A 101 4.40 -11.07 -6.40
N LEU A 102 3.68 -10.08 -6.93
CA LEU A 102 2.21 -10.07 -6.93
C LEU A 102 1.62 -10.92 -8.07
N ASN A 103 2.39 -11.22 -9.12
CA ASN A 103 1.95 -11.97 -10.29
C ASN A 103 0.66 -11.40 -10.93
N VAL A 104 0.48 -10.07 -10.87
CA VAL A 104 -0.63 -9.36 -11.48
C VAL A 104 -0.20 -8.81 -12.84
N ARG A 105 -0.99 -9.07 -13.88
CA ARG A 105 -0.66 -8.67 -15.26
C ARG A 105 -0.61 -7.15 -15.46
N LYS A 106 -1.53 -6.42 -14.83
CA LYS A 106 -1.66 -4.96 -14.92
C LYS A 106 -2.36 -4.41 -13.69
N PHE A 107 -1.92 -3.24 -13.25
CA PHE A 107 -2.65 -2.35 -12.35
C PHE A 107 -3.19 -1.16 -13.15
N ASP A 108 -4.29 -0.58 -12.69
CA ASP A 108 -4.98 0.55 -13.33
C ASP A 108 -4.67 1.89 -12.66
#